data_AF-A0A7C5M2X8-F1
#
_entry.id   AF-A0A7C5M2X8-F1
#
_cell.length_a   1.000
_cell.length_b   1.000
_cell.length_c   1.000
_cell.angle_alpha   90.00
_cell.angle_beta   90.00
_cell.angle_gamma   90.00
#
_symmetry.space_group_name_H-M   'P 1'
#
loop_
_entity.id
_entity.type
_entity.pdbx_description
1 polymer ?
#
loop_
_entity_poly.entity_id
_entity_poly.type
_entity_poly.pdbx_seq_one_letter_code
_entity_poly.pdbx_strand_id
1 'polypeptide(L)'
;MKEIKTILENFKTSGISEEELEEAKKYFEGALPRRVETYSGLAGRILEGMIYGLPDFYWEKEARVMQKITQKEVNRIIPEYLYPEKLMGVVITDTTKVKLKVD
;
A
#
# COMPACT_ATOMS: atom_id res chain seq x y z
N MET A 1 -12.15 11.32 -9.83
CA MET A 1 -11.76 10.05 -10.49
C MET A 1 -10.70 10.22 -11.56
N LYS A 2 -10.82 11.20 -12.49
CA LYS A 2 -9.79 11.47 -13.51
C LYS A 2 -8.38 11.62 -12.93
N GLU A 3 -8.22 12.49 -11.93
CA GLU A 3 -6.91 12.74 -11.31
C GLU A 3 -6.27 11.48 -10.71
N ILE A 4 -7.05 10.69 -9.97
CA ILE A 4 -6.60 9.42 -9.39
C ILE A 4 -6.09 8.48 -10.49
N LYS A 5 -6.85 8.36 -11.59
CA LYS A 5 -6.45 7.52 -12.72
C LYS A 5 -5.14 8.02 -13.33
N THR A 6 -4.97 9.33 -13.52
CA THR A 6 -3.74 9.93 -14.04
C THR A 6 -2.54 9.65 -13.15
N ILE A 7 -2.69 9.77 -11.83
CA ILE A 7 -1.61 9.45 -10.87
C ILE A 7 -1.21 7.97 -10.98
N LEU A 8 -2.18 7.06 -11.03
CA LEU A 8 -1.91 5.61 -11.16
C LEU A 8 -1.27 5.26 -12.50
N GLU A 9 -1.69 5.90 -13.59
CA GLU A 9 -1.08 5.74 -14.92
C GLU A 9 0.37 6.22 -14.91
N ASN A 10 0.63 7.41 -14.35
CA ASN A 10 1.98 7.95 -14.23
C ASN A 10 2.88 7.05 -13.36
N PHE A 11 2.36 6.56 -12.23
CA PHE A 11 3.09 5.60 -11.37
C PHE A 11 3.42 4.31 -12.14
N LYS A 12 2.49 3.83 -12.97
CA LYS A 12 2.70 2.65 -13.81
C LYS A 12 3.76 2.86 -14.89
N THR A 13 3.79 4.02 -15.54
CA THR A 13 4.69 4.29 -16.67
C THR A 13 6.06 4.79 -16.25
N SER A 14 6.11 5.65 -15.24
CA SER A 14 7.33 6.35 -14.81
C SER A 14 8.04 5.64 -13.67
N GLY A 15 7.36 4.71 -12.98
CA GLY A 15 7.87 4.06 -11.79
C GLY A 15 8.01 5.03 -10.61
N ILE A 16 8.79 4.62 -9.61
CA ILE A 16 9.14 5.43 -8.44
C ILE A 16 10.57 5.96 -8.54
N SER A 17 10.88 7.03 -7.82
CA SER A 17 12.23 7.52 -7.59
C SER A 17 12.94 6.76 -6.45
N GLU A 18 14.27 6.91 -6.33
CA GLU A 18 15.01 6.36 -5.19
C GLU A 18 14.63 7.08 -3.89
N GLU A 19 14.35 8.38 -3.95
CA GLU A 19 13.92 9.18 -2.80
C GLU A 19 12.58 8.69 -2.26
N GLU A 20 11.59 8.48 -3.14
CA GLU A 20 10.28 7.93 -2.75
C GLU A 20 10.39 6.54 -2.13
N LEU A 21 11.29 5.69 -2.64
CA LEU A 21 11.55 4.38 -2.05
C LEU A 21 12.13 4.50 -0.65
N GLU A 22 13.13 5.36 -0.45
CA GLU A 22 13.77 5.55 0.84
C GLU A 22 12.83 6.19 1.87
N GLU A 23 11.98 7.13 1.45
CA GLU A 23 10.91 7.69 2.29
C GLU A 23 9.89 6.62 2.70
N ALA A 24 9.45 5.79 1.75
CA ALA A 24 8.51 4.69 2.03
C ALA A 24 9.11 3.67 3.01
N LYS A 25 10.40 3.31 2.85
CA LYS A 25 11.12 2.42 3.77
C LYS A 25 11.18 3.00 5.19
N LYS A 26 11.58 4.27 5.33
CA LYS A 26 11.63 4.97 6.62
C LYS A 26 10.26 5.05 7.28
N TYR A 27 9.22 5.35 6.50
CA TYR A 27 7.85 5.35 6.99
C TYR A 27 7.43 3.98 7.53
N PHE A 28 7.70 2.91 6.77
CA PHE A 28 7.39 1.54 7.18
C PHE A 28 8.11 1.16 8.48
N GLU A 29 9.42 1.41 8.56
CA GLU A 29 10.23 1.14 9.74
C GLU A 29 9.71 1.88 10.98
N GLY A 30 9.43 3.18 10.85
CA GLY A 30 8.88 3.97 11.95
C GLY A 30 7.47 3.55 12.37
N ALA A 31 6.70 2.94 11.47
CA ALA A 31 5.34 2.48 11.77
C ALA A 31 5.30 1.15 12.51
N LEU A 32 6.33 0.29 12.37
CA LEU A 32 6.31 -1.04 12.97
C LEU A 32 6.22 -1.02 14.51
N PRO A 33 7.06 -0.26 15.26
CA PRO A 33 6.95 -0.20 16.71
C PRO A 33 5.57 0.27 17.18
N ARG A 34 5.01 1.30 16.52
CA ARG A 34 3.68 1.83 16.85
C ARG A 34 2.57 0.78 16.72
N ARG A 35 2.69 -0.14 15.77
CA ARG A 35 1.69 -1.20 15.56
C ARG A 35 1.69 -2.27 16.66
N VAL A 36 2.77 -2.39 17.43
CA VAL A 36 2.94 -3.41 18.49
C VAL A 36 3.12 -2.81 19.88
N GLU A 37 3.00 -1.49 20.03
CA GLU A 37 3.24 -0.78 21.30
C GLU A 37 2.16 -1.05 22.36
N THR A 38 0.96 -1.45 21.93
CA THR A 38 -0.16 -1.81 22.82
C THR A 38 -0.39 -3.32 22.82
N TYR A 39 -0.91 -3.86 23.93
CA TYR A 39 -1.30 -5.27 24.01
C TYR A 39 -2.30 -5.67 22.92
N SER A 40 -3.26 -4.80 22.61
CA SER A 40 -4.23 -5.05 21.54
C SER A 40 -3.57 -5.08 20.15
N GLY A 41 -2.62 -4.19 19.89
CA GLY A 41 -1.87 -4.17 18.64
C GLY A 41 -1.02 -5.43 18.45
N LEU A 42 -0.32 -5.85 19.51
CA LEU A 42 0.45 -7.10 19.52
C LEU A 42 -0.45 -8.33 19.33
N ALA A 43 -1.56 -8.42 20.06
CA ALA A 43 -2.50 -9.53 19.94
C ALA A 43 -3.10 -9.62 18.52
N GLY A 44 -3.47 -8.48 17.92
CA GLY A 44 -3.97 -8.43 16.54
C GLY A 44 -2.95 -8.92 15.52
N ARG A 45 -1.67 -8.56 15.71
CA ARG A 45 -0.54 -9.01 14.88
C ARG A 45 -0.31 -10.52 14.96
N ILE A 46 -0.35 -11.09 16.16
CA ILE A 46 -0.24 -12.53 16.37
C ILE A 46 -1.42 -13.25 15.70
N LEU A 47 -2.64 -12.76 15.91
CA LEU A 47 -3.84 -13.34 15.32
C LEU A 47 -3.80 -13.29 13.78
N GLU A 48 -3.37 -12.17 13.19
CA GLU A 48 -3.15 -12.04 11.74
C GLU A 48 -2.18 -13.12 11.23
N GLY A 49 -1.04 -13.28 11.92
CA GLY A 49 -0.07 -14.33 11.60
C GLY A 49 -0.68 -15.74 11.64
N MET A 50 -1.48 -16.05 12.67
CA MET A 50 -2.16 -17.34 12.79
C MET A 50 -3.17 -17.57 11.65
N ILE A 51 -3.97 -16.55 11.31
CA ILE A 51 -4.99 -16.63 10.25
C ILE A 51 -4.34 -16.93 8.89
N TYR A 52 -3.21 -16.29 8.60
CA TYR A 52 -2.51 -16.45 7.32
C TYR A 52 -1.43 -17.54 7.34
N GLY A 53 -1.26 -18.26 8.46
CA GLY A 53 -0.25 -19.31 8.60
C GLY A 53 1.19 -18.80 8.51
N LEU A 54 1.44 -17.56 8.96
CA LEU A 54 2.76 -16.95 8.97
C LEU A 54 3.59 -17.43 10.16
N PRO A 55 4.93 -17.46 10.05
CA PRO A 55 5.80 -17.76 11.18
C PRO A 55 5.63 -16.77 12.33
N ASP A 56 5.96 -17.21 13.54
CA ASP A 56 6.03 -16.32 14.70
C ASP A 56 6.97 -15.14 14.43
N PHE A 57 6.58 -13.96 14.90
CA PHE A 57 7.33 -12.71 14.73
C PHE A 57 7.70 -12.40 13.26
N TYR A 58 6.86 -12.79 12.29
CA TYR A 58 7.10 -12.58 10.85
C TYR A 58 7.46 -11.12 10.51
N TRP A 59 6.93 -10.15 11.26
CA TRP A 59 7.20 -8.72 11.08
C TRP A 59 8.69 -8.35 11.23
N GLU A 60 9.48 -9.12 11.98
CA GLU A 60 10.93 -8.91 12.01
C GLU A 60 11.59 -9.25 10.68
N LYS A 61 11.14 -10.35 10.05
CA LYS A 61 11.61 -10.74 8.72
C LYS A 61 11.13 -9.72 7.70
N GLU A 62 9.90 -9.22 7.80
CA GLU A 62 9.39 -8.16 6.93
C GLU A 62 10.25 -6.90 7.00
N ALA A 63 10.59 -6.42 8.21
CA ALA A 63 11.48 -5.26 8.38
C ALA A 63 12.83 -5.47 7.68
N ARG A 64 13.45 -6.64 7.85
CA ARG A 64 14.73 -6.99 7.21
C ARG A 64 14.62 -7.09 5.68
N VAL A 65 13.52 -7.63 5.17
CA VAL A 65 13.29 -7.75 3.72
C VAL A 65 13.01 -6.38 3.11
N MET A 66 12.24 -5.53 3.79
CA MET A 66 11.91 -4.17 3.32
C MET A 66 13.16 -3.34 3.00
N GLN A 67 14.21 -3.45 3.83
CA GLN A 67 15.48 -2.76 3.62
C GLN A 67 16.24 -3.23 2.37
N LYS A 68 16.01 -4.46 1.93
CA LYS A 68 16.68 -5.04 0.75
C LYS A 68 15.98 -4.72 -0.56
N ILE A 69 14.75 -4.21 -0.51
CA ILE A 69 13.98 -3.89 -1.72
C ILE A 69 14.70 -2.79 -2.50
N THR A 70 14.85 -3.01 -3.80
CA THR A 70 15.46 -2.04 -4.73
C THR A 70 14.41 -1.37 -5.59
N GLN A 71 14.70 -0.14 -6.02
CA GLN A 71 13.86 0.62 -6.96
C GLN A 71 13.61 -0.17 -8.25
N LYS A 72 14.65 -0.86 -8.74
CA LYS A 72 14.57 -1.71 -9.93
C LYS A 72 13.57 -2.84 -9.79
N GLU A 73 13.54 -3.51 -8.64
CA GLU A 73 12.57 -4.58 -8.38
C GLU A 73 11.15 -4.05 -8.31
N VAL A 74 10.95 -2.91 -7.64
CA VAL A 74 9.62 -2.26 -7.56
C VAL A 74 9.15 -1.87 -8.96
N ASN A 75 9.96 -1.13 -9.72
CA ASN A 75 9.61 -0.70 -11.07
C ASN A 75 9.34 -1.89 -12.02
N ARG A 76 9.99 -3.04 -11.81
CA ARG A 76 9.71 -4.26 -12.57
C ARG A 76 8.31 -4.83 -12.28
N ILE A 77 7.87 -4.85 -11.02
CA ILE A 77 6.60 -5.48 -10.63
C ILE A 77 5.38 -4.56 -10.79
N ILE A 78 5.55 -3.24 -10.81
CA ILE A 78 4.43 -2.29 -10.98
C ILE A 78 3.50 -2.67 -12.15
N PRO A 79 3.98 -2.92 -13.39
CA PRO A 79 3.09 -3.27 -14.49
C PRO A 79 2.44 -4.65 -14.36
N GLU A 80 3.00 -5.55 -13.54
CA GLU A 80 2.47 -6.90 -13.29
C GLU A 80 1.26 -6.87 -12.35
N TYR A 81 1.16 -5.89 -11.45
CA TYR A 81 0.12 -5.86 -10.40
C TYR A 81 -0.76 -4.62 -10.41
N LEU A 82 -0.35 -3.52 -11.06
CA LEU A 82 -1.14 -2.30 -11.14
C LEU A 82 -1.87 -2.20 -12.48
N TYR A 83 -3.21 -2.20 -12.43
CA TYR A 83 -4.10 -2.12 -13.59
C TYR A 83 -5.05 -0.92 -13.48
N PRO A 84 -4.61 0.32 -13.82
CA PRO A 84 -5.44 1.52 -13.72
C PRO A 84 -6.75 1.43 -14.51
N GLU A 85 -6.78 0.63 -15.57
CA GLU A 85 -7.96 0.36 -16.39
C GLU A 85 -9.01 -0.51 -15.71
N LYS A 86 -8.62 -1.28 -14.67
CA LYS A 86 -9.52 -2.11 -13.85
C LYS A 86 -9.95 -1.40 -12.56
N LEU A 87 -9.69 -0.10 -12.43
CA LEU A 87 -10.06 0.68 -11.26
C LEU A 87 -11.58 0.77 -11.12
N MET A 88 -12.11 0.28 -10.00
CA MET A 88 -13.51 0.46 -9.61
C MET A 88 -13.63 1.64 -8.65
N GLY A 89 -14.43 2.64 -9.02
CA GLY A 89 -14.68 3.82 -8.20
C GLY A 89 -16.10 3.85 -7.64
N VAL A 90 -16.24 4.17 -6.36
CA VAL A 90 -17.53 4.43 -5.72
C VAL A 90 -17.56 5.87 -5.24
N VAL A 91 -18.61 6.61 -5.61
CA VAL A 91 -18.80 8.00 -5.21
C VAL A 91 -20.05 8.09 -4.35
N ILE A 92 -19.89 8.58 -3.12
CA ILE A 92 -20.99 8.85 -2.20
C ILE A 92 -21.26 10.35 -2.23
N THR A 93 -22.50 10.74 -2.54
CA THR A 93 -22.90 12.14 -2.55
C THR A 93 -24.35 12.29 -2.11
N ASP A 94 -24.69 13.50 -1.65
CA ASP A 94 -26.06 13.90 -1.38
C ASP A 94 -26.80 14.21 -2.70
N THR A 95 -27.73 13.32 -3.07
CA THR A 95 -28.50 13.42 -4.31
C THR A 95 -29.45 14.60 -4.35
N THR A 96 -29.76 15.24 -3.22
CA THR A 96 -30.58 16.46 -3.22
C THR A 96 -29.77 17.70 -3.61
N LYS A 97 -28.44 17.64 -3.48
CA LYS A 97 -27.52 18.75 -3.75
C LYS A 97 -26.77 18.60 -5.07
N VAL A 98 -26.63 17.37 -5.57
CA VAL A 98 -25.88 17.07 -6.79
C VAL A 98 -26.71 16.20 -7.73
N LYS A 99 -26.96 16.69 -8.95
CA LYS A 99 -27.44 15.84 -10.05
C LYS A 99 -26.27 15.07 -10.62
N LEU A 100 -26.16 13.79 -10.27
CA LEU A 100 -25.18 12.89 -10.86
C LEU A 100 -25.56 12.59 -12.32
N LYS A 101 -24.66 12.92 -13.23
CA LYS A 101 -24.57 12.21 -14.52
C LYS A 101 -23.53 11.12 -14.33
N VAL A 102 -23.99 9.88 -14.36
CA VAL A 102 -23.12 8.71 -14.42
C VAL A 102 -22.98 8.41 -15.90
N ASP A 103 -21.82 8.73 -16.47
CA ASP A 103 -21.38 8.18 -17.75
C ASP A 103 -20.70 6.81 -17.51
#